data_AF-K1SS05-F1
#
_entry.id   AF-K1SS05-F1
#
_cell.length_a   1.000
_cell.length_b   1.000
_cell.length_c   1.000
_cell.angle_alpha   90.00
_cell.angle_beta   90.00
_cell.angle_gamma   90.00
#
_symmetry.space_group_name_H-M   'P 1'
#
loop_
_entity.id
_entity.type
_entity.pdbx_description
1 polymer ?
#
loop_
_entity_poly.entity_id
_entity_poly.type
_entity_poly.pdbx_seq_one_letter_code
_entity_poly.pdbx_strand_id
1 'polypeptide(L)'
;GLEIGSWIAPHGGYFISFDAMEGCAKAIVAKAKEAGLVMTGAGATFPYGKDPHDSNIRIAPSYPTPEELSVAAEIFVLSVKLVSIDKLLGNL
;
A
#
# COMPACT_ATOMS: atom_id res chain seq x y z
N GLY A 1 15.14 8.00 -1.73
CA GLY A 1 14.47 7.39 -0.57
C GLY A 1 15.02 5.98 -0.39
N LEU A 2 14.20 5.01 0.05
CA LEU A 2 14.59 3.59 0.15
C LEU A 2 14.31 2.77 -1.12
N GLU A 3 13.69 3.37 -2.15
CA GLU A 3 13.35 2.72 -3.43
C GLU A 3 12.42 1.50 -3.33
N ILE A 4 11.70 1.37 -2.21
CA ILE A 4 10.74 0.30 -1.93
C ILE A 4 9.27 0.67 -2.24
N GLY A 5 9.06 1.84 -2.83
CA GLY A 5 7.74 2.29 -3.26
C GLY A 5 7.76 3.70 -3.83
N SER A 6 6.77 4.00 -4.65
CA SER A 6 6.55 5.31 -5.25
C SER A 6 5.06 5.67 -5.14
N TRP A 7 4.74 6.96 -5.14
CA TRP A 7 3.35 7.41 -5.12
C TRP A 7 3.18 8.69 -5.93
N ILE A 8 1.97 8.88 -6.41
CA ILE A 8 1.57 10.14 -7.04
C ILE A 8 1.32 11.17 -5.93
N ALA A 9 1.80 12.40 -6.11
CA ALA A 9 1.43 13.56 -5.28
C ALA A 9 0.34 14.37 -6.00
N PRO A 10 -0.94 13.97 -5.92
CA PRO A 10 -2.00 14.61 -6.69
C PRO A 10 -2.26 16.03 -6.19
N HIS A 11 -2.54 16.96 -7.11
CA HIS A 11 -2.97 18.32 -6.77
C HIS A 11 -4.49 18.44 -6.61
N GLY A 12 -5.23 17.33 -6.80
CA GLY A 12 -6.69 17.25 -6.69
C GLY A 12 -7.20 15.83 -6.91
N GLY A 13 -8.46 15.58 -6.55
CA GLY A 13 -9.08 14.26 -6.57
C GLY A 13 -9.21 13.63 -5.17
N TYR A 14 -9.56 12.34 -5.12
CA TYR A 14 -9.90 11.63 -3.87
C TYR A 14 -8.90 10.57 -3.42
N PHE A 15 -7.95 10.18 -4.28
CA PHE A 15 -7.12 9.00 -4.06
C PHE A 15 -5.65 9.30 -4.30
N ILE A 16 -4.80 8.56 -3.58
CA ILE A 16 -3.36 8.47 -3.83
C ILE A 16 -3.11 7.05 -4.39
N SER A 17 -2.41 6.98 -5.51
CA SER A 17 -1.91 5.71 -6.06
C SER A 17 -0.49 5.49 -5.55
N PHE A 18 -0.27 4.37 -4.87
CA PHE A 18 1.04 3.93 -4.40
C PHE A 18 1.40 2.64 -5.14
N ASP A 19 2.61 2.58 -5.67
CA ASP A 19 3.19 1.37 -6.27
C ASP A 19 4.33 0.87 -5.38
N ALA A 20 4.19 -0.35 -4.90
CA ALA A 20 5.20 -1.10 -4.16
C ALA A 20 6.24 -1.73 -5.12
N MET A 21 7.21 -2.44 -4.56
CA MET A 21 8.00 -3.40 -5.32
C MET A 21 7.10 -4.47 -5.97
N GLU A 22 7.49 -4.97 -7.14
CA GLU A 22 6.73 -5.99 -7.88
C GLU A 22 6.53 -7.28 -7.05
N GLY A 23 5.29 -7.75 -6.97
CA GLY A 23 4.90 -8.92 -6.20
C GLY A 23 4.68 -8.67 -4.70
N CYS A 24 4.54 -7.43 -4.25
CA CYS A 24 4.44 -7.09 -2.83
C CYS A 24 3.07 -6.56 -2.38
N ALA A 25 2.21 -6.09 -3.28
CA ALA A 25 1.00 -5.35 -2.89
C ALA A 25 0.04 -6.19 -2.03
N LYS A 26 -0.24 -7.43 -2.43
CA LYS A 26 -1.06 -8.36 -1.62
C LYS A 26 -0.48 -8.60 -0.23
N ALA A 27 0.84 -8.82 -0.15
CA ALA A 27 1.52 -9.06 1.11
C ALA A 27 1.48 -7.82 2.02
N ILE A 28 1.64 -6.62 1.46
CA ILE A 28 1.52 -5.36 2.21
C ILE A 28 0.10 -5.18 2.75
N VAL A 29 -0.92 -5.40 1.92
CA VAL A 29 -2.33 -5.32 2.35
C VAL A 29 -2.64 -6.34 3.44
N ALA A 30 -2.10 -7.56 3.34
CA ALA A 30 -2.25 -8.58 4.38
C ALA A 30 -1.55 -8.18 5.69
N LYS A 31 -0.31 -7.66 5.61
CA LYS A 31 0.47 -7.19 6.77
C LYS A 31 -0.21 -6.02 7.48
N ALA A 32 -0.74 -5.06 6.72
CA ALA A 32 -1.52 -3.96 7.27
C ALA A 32 -2.77 -4.47 8.01
N LYS A 33 -3.46 -5.47 7.44
CA LYS A 33 -4.65 -6.08 8.06
C LYS A 33 -4.33 -6.80 9.37
N GLU A 34 -3.18 -7.47 9.48
CA GLU A 34 -2.71 -8.08 10.74
C GLU A 34 -2.54 -7.03 11.86
N ALA A 35 -2.16 -5.80 11.50
CA ALA A 35 -2.05 -4.67 12.42
C ALA A 35 -3.36 -3.89 12.63
N GLY A 36 -4.48 -4.38 12.10
CA GLY A 36 -5.80 -3.75 12.24
C GLY A 36 -6.11 -2.64 11.22
N LEU A 37 -5.24 -2.40 10.24
CA LEU A 37 -5.47 -1.43 9.16
C LEU A 37 -6.08 -2.12 7.94
N VAL A 38 -7.32 -1.74 7.60
CA VAL A 38 -8.01 -2.25 6.41
C VAL A 38 -7.70 -1.34 5.21
N MET A 39 -7.03 -1.90 4.21
CA MET A 39 -6.72 -1.23 2.94
C MET A 39 -7.69 -1.65 1.83
N THR A 40 -7.77 -0.85 0.75
CA THR A 40 -8.37 -1.34 -0.51
C THR A 40 -7.58 -2.58 -0.96
N GLY A 41 -8.27 -3.63 -1.41
CA GLY A 41 -7.62 -4.84 -1.89
C GLY A 41 -6.64 -4.56 -3.03
N ALA A 42 -5.47 -5.23 -3.00
CA ALA A 42 -4.50 -5.15 -4.09
C ALA A 42 -5.12 -5.59 -5.42
N GLY A 43 -4.83 -4.84 -6.49
CA GLY A 43 -5.42 -5.06 -7.82
C GLY A 43 -6.82 -4.48 -8.03
N ALA A 44 -7.45 -3.87 -7.03
CA ALA A 44 -8.82 -3.32 -7.16
C ALA A 44 -8.97 -2.22 -8.22
N THR A 45 -7.87 -1.58 -8.62
CA THR A 45 -7.80 -0.55 -9.66
C THR A 45 -7.64 -1.13 -11.08
N PHE A 46 -7.57 -2.46 -11.20
CA PHE A 46 -7.37 -3.17 -12.46
C PHE A 46 -8.60 -3.98 -12.84
N PRO A 47 -8.90 -4.13 -14.15
CA PRO A 47 -9.95 -5.02 -14.62
C PRO A 47 -9.84 -6.41 -13.98
N TYR A 48 -10.96 -6.93 -13.50
CA TYR A 48 -11.06 -8.24 -12.84
C TYR A 48 -10.25 -8.37 -11.53
N GLY A 49 -9.78 -7.27 -10.95
CA GLY A 49 -8.99 -7.29 -9.72
C GLY A 49 -7.57 -7.83 -9.91
N LYS A 50 -7.04 -7.80 -11.14
CA LYS A 50 -5.75 -8.40 -11.51
C LYS A 50 -4.73 -7.34 -11.92
N ASP A 51 -3.95 -6.89 -10.95
CA ASP A 51 -2.72 -6.15 -11.23
C ASP A 51 -1.66 -7.13 -11.77
N PRO A 52 -1.14 -6.94 -13.00
CA PRO A 52 -0.13 -7.82 -13.58
C PRO A 52 1.19 -7.84 -12.78
N HIS A 53 1.49 -6.78 -12.03
CA HIS A 53 2.73 -6.64 -11.26
C HIS A 53 2.52 -6.83 -9.75
N ASP A 54 1.27 -6.96 -9.28
CA ASP A 54 0.95 -7.02 -7.85
C ASP A 54 1.73 -5.95 -7.05
N SER A 55 1.60 -4.70 -7.48
CA SER A 55 2.38 -3.55 -7.00
C SER A 55 1.48 -2.40 -6.53
N ASN A 56 0.31 -2.21 -7.14
CA ASN A 56 -0.52 -1.05 -6.87
C ASN A 56 -1.41 -1.22 -5.64
N ILE A 57 -1.46 -0.16 -4.83
CA ILE A 57 -2.34 0.00 -3.69
C ILE A 57 -2.97 1.39 -3.74
N ARG A 58 -4.31 1.43 -3.72
CA ARG A 58 -5.07 2.68 -3.65
C ARG A 58 -5.27 3.11 -2.20
N ILE A 59 -4.87 4.34 -1.88
CA ILE A 59 -5.08 4.98 -0.58
C ILE A 59 -6.22 6.01 -0.73
N ALA A 60 -7.19 5.96 0.19
CA ALA A 60 -8.36 6.84 0.21
C ALA A 60 -8.36 7.70 1.50
N PRO A 61 -7.72 8.87 1.51
CA PRO A 61 -7.53 9.67 2.72
C PRO A 61 -8.75 10.52 3.14
N SER A 62 -9.83 10.53 2.35
CA SER A 62 -10.90 11.54 2.48
C SER A 62 -11.89 11.32 3.63
N TYR A 63 -11.91 10.13 4.24
CA TYR A 63 -12.88 9.78 5.29
C TYR A 63 -12.33 9.90 6.73
N PRO A 64 -11.13 9.38 7.05
CA PRO A 64 -10.59 9.44 8.42
C PRO A 64 -10.28 10.87 8.87
N THR A 65 -10.24 11.10 10.18
CA THR A 65 -9.67 12.36 10.70
C THR A 65 -8.16 12.43 10.42
N PRO A 66 -7.53 13.62 10.44
CA PRO A 66 -6.08 13.73 10.27
C PRO A 66 -5.28 12.86 11.25
N GLU A 67 -5.73 12.71 12.49
CA GLU A 67 -5.09 11.89 13.52
C GLU A 67 -5.18 10.40 13.18
N GLU A 68 -6.37 9.91 12.81
CA GLU A 68 -6.58 8.53 12.37
C GLU A 68 -5.76 8.23 11.09
N LEU A 69 -5.73 9.17 10.15
CA LEU A 69 -4.97 9.06 8.91
C LEU A 69 -3.47 8.99 9.17
N SER A 70 -2.95 9.75 10.15
CA SER A 70 -1.54 9.69 10.54
C SER A 70 -1.17 8.31 11.06
N VAL A 71 -1.97 7.74 11.96
CA VAL A 71 -1.73 6.39 12.51
C VAL A 71 -1.85 5.33 11.41
N ALA A 72 -2.85 5.42 10.54
CA ALA A 72 -3.02 4.52 9.41
C ALA A 72 -1.82 4.59 8.45
N ALA A 73 -1.29 5.78 8.17
CA ALA A 73 -0.12 5.97 7.33
C ALA A 73 1.14 5.33 7.95
N GLU A 74 1.34 5.45 9.26
CA GLU A 74 2.46 4.80 9.97
C GLU A 74 2.39 3.28 9.86
N ILE A 75 1.22 2.68 10.11
CA ILE A 75 1.00 1.23 9.97
C ILE A 75 1.22 0.78 8.53
N PHE A 76 0.72 1.54 7.56
CA PHE A 76 0.90 1.24 6.14
C PHE A 76 2.38 1.27 5.76
N VAL A 77 3.12 2.33 6.10
CA VAL A 77 4.55 2.47 5.80
C VAL A 77 5.38 1.39 6.49
N LEU A 78 5.04 1.02 7.73
CA LEU A 78 5.69 -0.08 8.43
C LEU A 78 5.47 -1.41 7.70
N SER A 79 4.24 -1.66 7.25
CA SER A 79 3.88 -2.86 6.48
C SER A 79 4.63 -2.94 5.16
N VAL A 80 4.75 -1.81 4.44
CA VAL A 80 5.59 -1.69 3.23
C VAL A 80 7.03 -2.10 3.54
N LYS A 81 7.65 -1.48 4.56
CA LYS A 81 9.05 -1.75 4.92
C LYS A 81 9.30 -3.22 5.26
N LEU A 82 8.45 -3.83 6.09
CA LEU A 82 8.60 -5.23 6.49
C LEU A 82 8.51 -6.17 5.29
N VAL A 83 7.49 -5.99 4.44
CA VAL A 83 7.33 -6.82 3.24
C VAL A 83 8.47 -6.62 2.24
N SER A 84 8.98 -5.40 2.09
CA SER A 84 10.13 -5.13 1.24
C SER A 84 11.41 -5.80 1.77
N ILE A 85 11.62 -5.85 3.08
CA ILE A 85 12.72 -6.60 3.68
C ILE A 85 12.58 -8.08 3.35
N ASP A 86 11.40 -8.67 3.56
CA ASP A 86 11.15 -10.07 3.24
C ASP A 86 11.38 -10.38 1.76
N LYS A 87 10.93 -9.50 0.85
CA LYS A 87 11.19 -9.62 -0.59
C LYS A 87 12.68 -9.63 -0.92
N LEU A 88 13.43 -8.67 -0.36
CA LEU A 88 14.87 -8.53 -0.63
C LEU A 88 15.69 -9.69 -0.05
N LEU A 89 15.22 -10.30 1.04
CA LEU A 89 15.82 -11.49 1.63
C LEU A 89 15.38 -12.81 0.96
N GLY A 90 14.39 -12.78 0.07
CA GLY A 90 13.85 -13.96 -0.61
C GLY A 90 12.88 -14.79 0.25
N ASN A 91 12.27 -14.18 1.26
CA ASN A 91 11.33 -14.82 2.20
C ASN A 91 9.85 -14.66 1.81
N LEU A 92 9.58 -13.98 0.68
CA LEU A 92 8.23 -13.63 0.24
C LEU A 92 7.56 -14.72 -0.60
#